data_AF-A0A3A8WM43-F1
#
_entry.id   AF-A0A3A8WM43-F1
#
_cell.length_a   1.000
_cell.length_b   1.000
_cell.length_c   1.000
_cell.angle_alpha   90.00
_cell.angle_beta   90.00
_cell.angle_gamma   90.00
#
_symmetry.space_group_name_H-M   'P 1'
#
loop_
_entity.id
_entity.type
_entity.pdbx_description
1 polymer ?
#
loop_
_entity_poly.entity_id
_entity_poly.type
_entity_poly.pdbx_seq_one_letter_code
_entity_poly.pdbx_strand_id
1 'polypeptide(L)'
;MDYFEIDKLETEQINRSLPSDMCSCPDCQRYYQYMKKLPVPAKTFFEAMGIAPEKCQELWAYFPNDNGYSHYCGFFFIAVRPAEIPSPFALTKDWKTFDYDECSFRVRLEYIDDKKTIMGFEADLPE
;
A
#
# COMPACT_ATOMS: atom_id res chain seq x y z
N MET A 1 -22.95 4.50 -1.94
CA MET A 1 -21.51 4.22 -2.13
C MET A 1 -21.07 3.57 -0.84
N ASP A 2 -20.63 2.33 -0.89
CA ASP A 2 -20.26 1.59 0.32
C ASP A 2 -18.83 1.97 0.70
N TYR A 3 -18.64 2.48 1.91
CA TYR A 3 -17.35 2.86 2.45
C TYR A 3 -16.81 1.73 3.32
N PHE A 4 -15.54 1.42 3.14
CA PHE A 4 -14.85 0.41 3.93
C PHE A 4 -13.71 1.08 4.68
N GLU A 5 -13.74 0.95 6.00
CA GLU A 5 -12.63 1.36 6.85
C GLU A 5 -11.69 0.19 7.06
N ILE A 6 -10.39 0.48 7.03
CA ILE A 6 -9.39 -0.53 7.35
C ILE A 6 -9.42 -0.78 8.85
N ASP A 7 -9.59 -2.04 9.20
CA ASP A 7 -9.36 -2.50 10.57
C ASP A 7 -7.85 -2.56 10.81
N LYS A 8 -7.32 -1.49 11.42
CA LYS A 8 -5.90 -1.38 11.74
C LYS A 8 -5.39 -2.58 12.53
N LEU A 9 -6.11 -3.02 13.57
CA LEU A 9 -5.59 -4.06 14.48
C LEU A 9 -5.52 -5.42 13.78
N GLU A 10 -6.54 -5.76 13.00
CA GLU A 10 -6.55 -7.00 12.24
C GLU A 10 -5.56 -6.94 11.06
N THR A 11 -5.42 -5.78 10.41
CA THR A 11 -4.41 -5.56 9.36
C THR A 11 -2.98 -5.69 9.91
N GLU A 12 -2.71 -5.18 11.12
CA GLU A 12 -1.43 -5.39 11.79
C GLU A 12 -1.17 -6.89 12.08
N GLN A 13 -2.20 -7.65 12.47
CA GLN A 13 -2.06 -9.09 12.70
C GLN A 13 -1.74 -9.83 11.41
N ILE A 14 -2.43 -9.49 10.31
CA ILE A 14 -2.12 -9.99 8.96
C ILE A 14 -0.65 -9.70 8.64
N ASN A 15 -0.20 -8.45 8.76
CA ASN A 15 1.18 -8.05 8.50
C ASN A 15 2.25 -8.77 9.35
N ARG A 16 1.93 -9.13 10.59
CA ARG A 16 2.84 -9.93 11.45
C ARG A 16 2.91 -11.40 11.04
N SER A 17 1.82 -11.94 10.50
CA SER A 17 1.72 -13.35 10.11
C SER A 17 2.37 -13.66 8.75
N LEU A 18 2.59 -12.62 7.94
CA LEU A 18 3.13 -12.77 6.60
C LEU A 18 4.64 -13.02 6.63
N PRO A 19 5.17 -13.80 5.68
CA PRO A 19 6.59 -14.05 5.58
C PRO A 19 7.35 -12.73 5.42
N SER A 20 8.48 -12.61 6.10
CA SER A 20 9.36 -11.43 6.02
C SER A 20 10.11 -11.31 4.70
N ASP A 21 10.11 -12.38 3.90
CA ASP A 21 11.06 -12.57 2.83
C ASP A 21 10.46 -12.03 1.53
N MET A 22 10.84 -10.79 1.22
CA MET A 22 10.63 -10.19 -0.09
C MET A 22 11.48 -10.91 -1.14
N CYS A 23 11.01 -10.90 -2.39
CA CYS A 23 11.84 -11.28 -3.53
C CYS A 23 13.20 -10.56 -3.47
N SER A 24 14.29 -11.30 -3.68
CA SER A 24 15.64 -10.75 -3.62
C SER A 24 16.10 -10.09 -4.92
N CYS A 25 15.20 -9.85 -5.88
CA CYS A 25 15.56 -9.15 -7.10
C CYS A 25 15.92 -7.68 -6.79
N PRO A 26 16.77 -7.04 -7.63
CA PRO A 26 17.19 -5.65 -7.41
C PRO A 26 16.01 -4.67 -7.26
N ASP A 27 14.92 -4.88 -8.00
CA ASP A 27 13.78 -3.96 -8.01
C ASP A 27 12.98 -4.03 -6.70
N CYS A 28 12.71 -5.25 -6.21
CA CYS A 28 12.08 -5.44 -4.90
C CYS A 28 12.97 -4.93 -3.76
N GLN A 29 14.29 -5.06 -3.88
CA GLN A 29 15.23 -4.49 -2.91
C GLN A 29 15.22 -2.96 -2.94
N ARG A 30 15.17 -2.32 -4.12
CA ARG A 30 15.05 -0.87 -4.25
C ARG A 30 13.75 -0.37 -3.61
N TYR A 31 12.62 -0.98 -3.96
CA TYR A 31 11.34 -0.71 -3.32
C TYR A 31 11.45 -0.78 -1.79
N TYR A 32 11.99 -1.89 -1.26
CA TYR A 32 12.15 -2.08 0.18
C TYR A 32 12.99 -0.97 0.84
N GLN A 33 14.10 -0.59 0.23
CA GLN A 33 14.96 0.48 0.75
C GLN A 33 14.28 1.85 0.70
N TYR A 34 13.47 2.12 -0.34
CA TYR A 34 12.74 3.36 -0.46
C TYR A 34 11.60 3.44 0.57
N MET A 35 10.80 2.38 0.68
CA MET A 35 9.67 2.33 1.61
C MET A 35 10.09 2.48 3.09
N LYS A 36 11.33 2.11 3.44
CA LYS A 36 11.91 2.38 4.76
C LYS A 36 12.18 3.85 5.05
N LYS A 37 12.34 4.67 4.01
CA LYS A 37 12.74 6.07 4.07
C LYS A 37 11.62 7.02 3.63
N LEU A 38 10.38 6.54 3.60
CA LEU A 38 9.24 7.37 3.20
C LEU A 38 9.19 8.69 3.98
N PRO A 39 8.76 9.78 3.32
CA PRO A 39 8.40 11.01 4.01
C PRO A 39 7.43 10.72 5.16
N VAL A 40 7.59 11.44 6.29
CA VAL A 40 6.78 11.23 7.50
C VAL A 40 5.27 11.19 7.20
N PRO A 41 4.70 12.08 6.36
CA PRO A 41 3.27 12.03 6.04
C PRO A 41 2.85 10.73 5.32
N ALA A 42 3.66 10.25 4.36
CA ALA A 42 3.40 9.00 3.64
C ALA A 42 3.52 7.79 4.57
N LYS A 43 4.55 7.77 5.43
CA LYS A 43 4.73 6.71 6.43
C LYS A 43 3.54 6.67 7.40
N THR A 44 3.10 7.84 7.88
CA THR A 44 1.98 7.96 8.84
C THR A 44 0.67 7.44 8.23
N PHE A 45 0.47 7.66 6.92
CA PHE A 45 -0.67 7.13 6.19
C PHE A 45 -0.74 5.59 6.25
N PHE A 46 0.35 4.89 5.93
CA PHE A 46 0.39 3.42 6.01
C PHE A 46 0.25 2.91 7.46
N GLU A 47 0.91 3.57 8.42
CA GLU A 47 0.83 3.19 9.84
C GLU A 47 -0.58 3.40 10.43
N ALA A 48 -1.33 4.39 9.94
CA ALA A 48 -2.73 4.59 10.32
C ALA A 48 -3.62 3.43 9.86
N MET A 49 -3.24 2.73 8.79
CA MET A 49 -3.92 1.56 8.26
C MET A 49 -3.40 0.24 8.86
N GLY A 50 -2.38 0.28 9.72
CA GLY A 50 -1.74 -0.92 10.25
C GLY A 50 -0.86 -1.63 9.23
N ILE A 51 -0.45 -0.94 8.16
CA ILE A 51 0.36 -1.45 7.07
C ILE A 51 1.84 -1.12 7.33
N ALA A 52 2.70 -2.12 7.15
CA ALA A 52 4.14 -1.93 7.06
C ALA A 52 4.51 -1.80 5.57
N PRO A 53 4.71 -0.58 5.03
CA PRO A 53 4.83 -0.34 3.59
C PRO A 53 6.01 -1.08 2.93
N GLU A 54 7.07 -1.33 3.70
CA GLU A 54 8.24 -2.09 3.27
C GLU A 54 7.96 -3.60 3.13
N LYS A 55 6.84 -4.10 3.68
CA LYS A 55 6.43 -5.51 3.61
C LYS A 55 5.31 -5.74 2.59
N CYS A 56 5.40 -5.08 1.43
CA CYS A 56 4.47 -5.36 0.34
C CYS A 56 4.50 -6.84 0.00
N GLN A 57 3.33 -7.46 0.01
CA GLN A 57 3.19 -8.91 -0.07
C GLN A 57 3.34 -9.40 -1.51
N GLU A 58 2.88 -8.60 -2.46
CA GLU A 58 3.00 -8.93 -3.88
C GLU A 58 3.25 -7.65 -4.68
N LEU A 59 4.53 -7.37 -4.88
CA LEU A 59 4.99 -6.40 -5.85
C LEU A 59 5.04 -7.11 -7.21
N TRP A 60 4.17 -6.73 -8.15
CA TRP A 60 3.98 -7.47 -9.40
C TRP A 60 4.41 -6.67 -10.64
N ALA A 61 4.68 -5.37 -10.52
CA ALA A 61 5.27 -4.60 -11.61
C ALA A 61 6.26 -3.54 -11.15
N TYR A 62 7.25 -3.31 -12.00
CA TYR A 62 8.27 -2.27 -11.90
C TYR A 62 8.50 -1.67 -13.28
N PHE A 63 8.45 -0.36 -13.39
CA PHE A 63 8.79 0.37 -14.61
C PHE A 63 9.70 1.56 -14.27
N PRO A 64 10.97 1.56 -14.70
CA PRO A 64 11.81 2.74 -14.57
C PRO A 64 11.29 3.84 -15.50
N ASN A 65 11.31 5.09 -15.03
CA ASN A 65 10.96 6.26 -15.83
C ASN A 65 12.18 7.15 -16.02
N ASP A 66 12.32 7.76 -17.20
CA ASP A 66 13.46 8.62 -17.55
C ASP A 66 13.51 9.96 -16.76
N ASN A 67 12.54 10.20 -15.88
CA ASN A 67 12.43 11.42 -15.07
C ASN A 67 13.03 11.28 -13.66
N GLY A 68 13.79 10.21 -13.38
CA GLY A 68 14.38 9.94 -12.07
C GLY A 68 13.40 9.34 -11.07
N TYR A 69 12.29 8.78 -11.55
CA TYR A 69 11.34 8.01 -10.76
C TYR A 69 11.18 6.61 -11.33
N SER A 70 10.71 5.70 -10.50
CA SER A 70 10.31 4.34 -10.85
C SER A 70 8.89 4.11 -10.40
N HIS A 71 8.07 3.55 -11.29
CA HIS A 71 6.70 3.17 -11.01
C HIS A 71 6.64 1.74 -10.48
N TYR A 72 5.90 1.54 -9.40
CA TYR A 72 5.70 0.27 -8.72
C TYR A 72 4.22 -0.05 -8.62
N CYS A 73 3.84 -1.30 -8.89
CA CYS A 73 2.48 -1.78 -8.64
C CYS A 73 2.51 -3.01 -7.73
N GLY A 74 1.60 -3.02 -6.76
CA GLY A 74 1.47 -4.14 -5.85
C GLY A 74 0.14 -4.17 -5.11
N PHE A 75 0.06 -5.01 -4.09
CA PHE A 75 -1.05 -5.00 -3.16
C PHE A 75 -0.65 -5.31 -1.73
N PHE A 76 -1.48 -4.80 -0.80
CA PHE A 76 -1.42 -5.13 0.62
C PHE A 76 -2.64 -5.93 1.05
N PHE A 77 -2.44 -7.00 1.82
CA PHE A 77 -3.56 -7.65 2.49
C PHE A 77 -4.04 -6.77 3.65
N ILE A 78 -5.35 -6.51 3.66
CA ILE A 78 -5.98 -5.66 4.66
C ILE A 78 -7.24 -6.34 5.18
N ALA A 79 -7.59 -6.01 6.42
CA ALA A 79 -8.92 -6.27 6.93
C ALA A 79 -9.75 -5.00 6.83
N VAL A 80 -11.02 -5.13 6.47
CA VAL A 80 -11.93 -3.99 6.37
C VAL A 80 -13.23 -4.24 7.12
N ARG A 81 -13.84 -3.15 7.58
CA ARG A 81 -15.16 -3.14 8.19
C ARG A 81 -16.06 -2.16 7.44
N PRO A 82 -17.37 -2.44 7.30
CA PRO A 82 -18.31 -1.45 6.78
C PRO A 82 -18.26 -0.19 7.65
N ALA A 83 -18.28 0.98 7.02
CA ALA A 83 -18.30 2.26 7.70
C ALA A 83 -19.59 3.03 7.37
N GLU A 84 -20.24 3.56 8.40
CA GLU A 84 -21.45 4.39 8.23
C GLU A 84 -21.10 5.83 7.79
N ILE A 85 -19.88 6.29 8.10
CA ILE A 85 -19.39 7.62 7.79
C ILE A 85 -18.01 7.49 7.12
N PRO A 86 -17.74 8.18 6.00
CA PRO A 86 -16.43 8.13 5.36
C PRO A 86 -15.37 8.82 6.22
N SER A 87 -14.41 8.05 6.73
CA SER A 87 -13.17 8.62 7.27
C SER A 87 -12.19 8.99 6.14
N PRO A 88 -11.19 9.85 6.40
CA PRO A 88 -10.14 10.17 5.43
C PRO A 88 -9.36 8.95 4.92
N PHE A 89 -9.40 7.84 5.68
CA PHE A 89 -8.72 6.59 5.37
C PHE A 89 -9.66 5.52 4.80
N ALA A 90 -10.95 5.83 4.62
CA ALA A 90 -11.87 4.93 3.96
C ALA A 90 -11.41 4.68 2.52
N LEU A 91 -11.38 3.41 2.13
CA LEU A 91 -11.08 2.98 0.78
C LEU A 91 -12.37 2.71 0.02
N THR A 92 -12.35 3.01 -1.28
CA THR A 92 -13.40 2.65 -2.23
C THR A 92 -12.78 1.84 -3.37
N LYS A 93 -13.60 1.35 -4.30
CA LYS A 93 -13.11 0.69 -5.52
C LYS A 93 -12.45 1.66 -6.52
N ASP A 94 -12.61 2.97 -6.30
CA ASP A 94 -12.02 3.99 -7.15
C ASP A 94 -10.61 4.34 -6.66
N TRP A 95 -9.75 4.75 -7.58
CA TRP A 95 -8.40 5.21 -7.25
C TRP A 95 -8.44 6.49 -6.44
N LYS A 96 -7.75 6.48 -5.30
CA LYS A 96 -7.47 7.66 -4.50
C LYS A 96 -5.98 7.95 -4.54
N THR A 97 -5.63 9.14 -5.01
CA THR A 97 -4.23 9.61 -5.11
C THR A 97 -3.82 10.37 -3.85
N PHE A 98 -2.58 10.15 -3.43
CA PHE A 98 -1.90 10.80 -2.33
C PHE A 98 -0.54 11.27 -2.82
N ASP A 99 -0.39 12.58 -2.98
CA ASP A 99 0.85 13.19 -3.43
C ASP A 99 1.64 13.73 -2.23
N TYR A 100 2.94 13.44 -2.22
CA TYR A 100 3.91 13.92 -1.26
C TYR A 100 5.10 14.52 -2.02
N ASP A 101 5.89 15.36 -1.34
CA ASP A 101 6.96 16.15 -1.98
C ASP A 101 7.93 15.30 -2.84
N GLU A 102 8.17 14.05 -2.45
CA GLU A 102 9.14 13.16 -3.11
C GLU A 102 8.51 11.87 -3.65
N CYS A 103 7.21 11.63 -3.48
CA CYS A 103 6.58 10.40 -3.96
C CYS A 103 5.06 10.57 -4.11
N SER A 104 4.45 9.74 -4.94
CA SER A 104 2.99 9.66 -5.04
C SER A 104 2.54 8.23 -4.82
N PHE A 105 1.33 8.08 -4.28
CA PHE A 105 0.66 6.80 -4.15
C PHE A 105 -0.74 6.90 -4.71
N ARG A 106 -1.19 5.84 -5.36
CA ARG A 106 -2.60 5.64 -5.67
C ARG A 106 -3.01 4.36 -5.01
N VAL A 107 -4.13 4.37 -4.30
CA VAL A 107 -4.67 3.18 -3.64
C VAL A 107 -6.13 2.99 -3.98
N ARG A 108 -6.58 1.74 -3.97
CA ARG A 108 -7.99 1.38 -4.05
C ARG A 108 -8.25 0.07 -3.33
N LEU A 109 -9.50 -0.16 -2.99
CA LEU A 109 -9.99 -1.42 -2.47
C LEU A 109 -10.19 -2.42 -3.62
N GLU A 110 -9.62 -3.61 -3.48
CA GLU A 110 -9.92 -4.74 -4.36
C GLU A 110 -10.29 -5.99 -3.54
N TYR A 111 -11.00 -6.90 -4.19
CA TYR A 111 -11.41 -8.18 -3.63
C TYR A 111 -10.80 -9.29 -4.48
N ILE A 112 -10.01 -10.16 -3.85
CA ILE A 112 -9.42 -11.32 -4.54
C ILE A 112 -10.39 -12.50 -4.52
N ASP A 113 -11.10 -12.70 -3.40
CA ASP A 113 -12.16 -13.70 -3.21
C ASP A 113 -13.15 -13.23 -2.14
N ASP A 114 -14.18 -14.03 -1.84
CA ASP A 114 -15.21 -13.72 -0.83
C ASP A 114 -14.66 -13.52 0.60
N LYS A 115 -13.36 -13.75 0.84
CA LYS A 115 -12.72 -13.73 2.16
C LYS A 115 -11.49 -12.83 2.26
N LYS A 116 -10.90 -12.41 1.15
CA LYS A 116 -9.65 -11.64 1.12
C LYS A 116 -9.85 -10.29 0.44
N THR A 117 -9.71 -9.27 1.26
CA THR A 117 -9.64 -7.88 0.81
C THR A 117 -8.20 -7.44 0.69
N ILE A 118 -7.91 -6.71 -0.38
CA ILE A 118 -6.62 -6.10 -0.59
C ILE A 118 -6.74 -4.60 -0.83
N MET A 119 -5.68 -3.89 -0.51
CA MET A 119 -5.43 -2.55 -1.01
C MET A 119 -4.50 -2.68 -2.21
N GLY A 120 -5.04 -2.54 -3.42
CA GLY A 120 -4.20 -2.34 -4.60
C GLY A 120 -3.49 -1.00 -4.48
N PHE A 121 -2.21 -0.95 -4.82
CA PHE A 121 -1.47 0.30 -4.84
C PHE A 121 -0.58 0.45 -6.08
N GLU A 122 -0.43 1.70 -6.49
CA GLU A 122 0.59 2.17 -7.41
C GLU A 122 1.42 3.21 -6.67
N ALA A 123 2.73 3.25 -6.93
CA ALA A 123 3.63 4.23 -6.34
C ALA A 123 4.64 4.73 -7.35
N ASP A 124 4.81 6.04 -7.44
CA ASP A 124 5.95 6.65 -8.12
C ASP A 124 7.00 7.05 -7.07
N LEU A 125 8.15 6.38 -7.12
CA LEU A 125 9.23 6.52 -6.14
C LEU A 125 10.51 6.98 -6.85
N PRO A 126 11.26 7.95 -6.34
CA PRO A 126 12.50 8.42 -6.95
C PRO A 126 13.58 7.33 -6.92
N GLU A 127 14.46 7.39 -7.93
CA GLU A 127 15.57 6.44 -8.11
C GLU A 127 16.74 6.65 -7.14
#